data_AF-A0AAW4TTR7-F1
#
_entry.id   AF-A0AAW4TTR7-F1
#
_cell.length_a   1.000
_cell.length_b   1.000
_cell.length_c   1.000
_cell.angle_alpha   90.00
_cell.angle_beta   90.00
_cell.angle_gamma   90.00
#
_symmetry.space_group_name_H-M   'P 1'
#
loop_
_entity.id
_entity.type
_entity.pdbx_description
1 polymer ?
#
loop_
_entity_poly.entity_id
_entity_poly.type
_entity_poly.pdbx_seq_one_letter_code
_entity_poly.pdbx_strand_id
1 'polypeptide(L)'
;MHEVRQALLTGERAEFQASGKRYIDTIFDDGESPLKHAHDIELESSSFKWKYPLWYCSDISAKDCTWFAMARAGVWYANNIRIEDCTFEAPKNFRRCNDVTLRNVDFVNAEETLWACSNVMMNNVSARGDYLAMNCSDIKADNLRLVGNYPFDGARNIEISNSRLISKDCFWNCENVTVRDSFIAGEYLAWNSRNVTFENCTIESLQGLCYVDNLALRNCRLINTTLAFEYSNVDADIHSTIDSVFNPSSGTIRADAIKELTLDPTKIDPNKVTIITENK
;
A
#
# COMPACT_ATOMS: atom_id res chain seq x y z
N MET A 1 11.82 -32.82 -1.20
CA MET A 1 10.50 -32.27 -1.57
C MET A 1 9.82 -33.24 -2.53
N HIS A 2 8.56 -33.60 -2.30
CA HIS A 2 7.79 -34.50 -3.17
C HIS A 2 7.08 -33.70 -4.27
N GLU A 3 7.22 -34.10 -5.54
CA GLU A 3 6.63 -33.37 -6.67
C GLU A 3 5.26 -33.92 -7.08
N VAL A 4 4.32 -33.01 -7.36
CA VAL A 4 3.04 -33.26 -8.04
C VAL A 4 3.05 -32.41 -9.30
N ARG A 5 2.86 -33.04 -10.47
CA ARG A 5 2.97 -32.36 -11.77
C ARG A 5 1.75 -32.62 -12.63
N GLN A 6 1.28 -31.58 -13.33
CA GLN A 6 0.16 -31.66 -14.30
C GLN A 6 -1.11 -32.29 -13.71
N ALA A 7 -1.34 -32.07 -12.41
CA ALA A 7 -2.49 -32.60 -11.73
C ALA A 7 -3.70 -31.65 -11.84
N LEU A 8 -4.88 -32.22 -11.92
CA LEU A 8 -6.15 -31.53 -11.67
C LEU A 8 -6.64 -31.99 -10.28
N LEU A 9 -6.55 -31.11 -9.30
CA LEU A 9 -6.90 -31.39 -7.91
C LEU A 9 -8.28 -30.79 -7.61
N THR A 10 -9.20 -31.65 -7.19
CA THR A 10 -10.62 -31.34 -6.94
C THR A 10 -11.04 -31.79 -5.54
N GLY A 11 -12.14 -31.26 -5.04
CA GLY A 11 -12.71 -31.58 -3.74
C GLY A 11 -12.20 -30.69 -2.60
N GLU A 12 -12.98 -30.62 -1.51
CA GLU A 12 -12.59 -29.87 -0.31
C GLU A 12 -11.27 -30.41 0.25
N ARG A 13 -10.30 -29.51 0.47
CA ARG A 13 -9.00 -29.82 1.07
C ARG A 13 -8.22 -30.94 0.37
N ALA A 14 -8.17 -30.90 -0.96
CA ALA A 14 -7.45 -31.87 -1.80
C ALA A 14 -6.02 -32.19 -1.32
N GLU A 15 -5.33 -31.21 -0.74
CA GLU A 15 -3.96 -31.31 -0.25
C GLU A 15 -3.85 -30.80 1.21
N PHE A 16 -4.82 -31.22 2.04
CA PHE A 16 -4.85 -30.88 3.46
C PHE A 16 -3.55 -31.23 4.17
N GLN A 17 -2.99 -30.30 4.96
CA GLN A 17 -1.76 -30.52 5.72
C GLN A 17 -0.58 -31.00 4.86
N ALA A 18 -0.56 -30.64 3.58
CA ALA A 18 0.57 -30.90 2.71
C ALA A 18 1.87 -30.35 3.30
N SER A 19 2.95 -31.09 3.12
CA SER A 19 4.23 -30.84 3.77
C SER A 19 5.37 -31.21 2.82
N GLY A 20 6.30 -30.28 2.59
CA GLY A 20 7.49 -30.54 1.78
C GLY A 20 7.13 -30.98 0.36
N LYS A 21 6.17 -30.29 -0.25
CA LYS A 21 5.64 -30.62 -1.58
C LYS A 21 5.87 -29.49 -2.58
N ARG A 22 6.10 -29.88 -3.82
CA ARG A 22 6.17 -28.99 -4.98
C ARG A 22 5.05 -29.34 -5.95
N TYR A 23 4.28 -28.35 -6.37
CA TYR A 23 3.22 -28.49 -7.36
C TYR A 23 3.62 -27.71 -8.62
N ILE A 24 3.68 -28.40 -9.76
CA ILE A 24 4.09 -27.84 -11.05
C ILE A 24 2.99 -28.06 -12.07
N ASP A 25 2.64 -27.04 -12.86
CA ASP A 25 1.57 -27.13 -13.88
C ASP A 25 0.25 -27.68 -13.30
N THR A 26 -0.04 -27.38 -12.03
CA THR A 26 -1.14 -28.01 -11.29
C THR A 26 -2.31 -27.04 -11.16
N ILE A 27 -3.52 -27.55 -11.38
CA ILE A 27 -4.76 -26.79 -11.25
C ILE A 27 -5.50 -27.28 -10.02
N PHE A 28 -5.66 -26.39 -9.04
CA PHE A 28 -6.60 -26.55 -7.93
C PHE A 28 -7.95 -26.00 -8.40
N ASP A 29 -8.82 -26.90 -8.85
CA ASP A 29 -10.07 -26.59 -9.55
C ASP A 29 -11.21 -26.35 -8.55
N ASP A 30 -12.26 -27.18 -8.53
CA ASP A 30 -13.37 -27.03 -7.60
C ASP A 30 -13.08 -27.63 -6.22
N GLY A 31 -13.33 -26.87 -5.15
CA GLY A 31 -13.10 -27.33 -3.78
C GLY A 31 -12.48 -26.25 -2.90
N GLU A 32 -13.08 -26.00 -1.72
CA GLU A 32 -12.57 -24.99 -0.81
C GLU A 32 -11.33 -25.49 -0.06
N SER A 33 -10.43 -24.57 0.30
CA SER A 33 -9.32 -24.83 1.24
C SER A 33 -8.31 -25.90 0.80
N PRO A 34 -7.87 -25.97 -0.47
CA PRO A 34 -7.07 -27.08 -0.98
C PRO A 34 -5.79 -27.35 -0.17
N LEU A 35 -5.04 -26.31 0.19
CA LEU A 35 -3.76 -26.40 0.91
C LEU A 35 -3.88 -25.93 2.37
N LYS A 36 -5.05 -26.08 2.98
CA LYS A 36 -5.23 -25.64 4.37
C LYS A 36 -4.28 -26.39 5.32
N HIS A 37 -3.64 -25.64 6.23
CA HIS A 37 -2.59 -26.11 7.13
C HIS A 37 -1.32 -26.66 6.44
N ALA A 38 -1.09 -26.32 5.17
CA ALA A 38 0.11 -26.75 4.47
C ALA A 38 1.36 -25.99 4.93
N HIS A 39 2.52 -26.63 4.81
CA HIS A 39 3.81 -26.03 5.14
C HIS A 39 4.91 -26.50 4.18
N ASP A 40 5.93 -25.67 3.96
CA ASP A 40 7.05 -25.98 3.05
C ASP A 40 6.53 -26.39 1.65
N ILE A 41 5.84 -25.45 1.00
CA ILE A 41 5.18 -25.66 -0.29
C ILE A 41 5.79 -24.77 -1.37
N GLU A 42 6.14 -25.39 -2.49
CA GLU A 42 6.50 -24.72 -3.74
C GLU A 42 5.36 -24.88 -4.76
N LEU A 43 4.92 -23.78 -5.35
CA LEU A 43 3.93 -23.72 -6.42
C LEU A 43 4.57 -23.07 -7.65
N GLU A 44 4.53 -23.75 -8.79
CA GLU A 44 5.10 -23.26 -10.05
C GLU A 44 4.10 -23.46 -11.19
N SER A 45 3.89 -22.42 -12.01
CA SER A 45 2.99 -22.49 -13.18
C SER A 45 1.61 -23.06 -12.84
N SER A 46 1.12 -22.79 -11.64
CA SER A 46 -0.06 -23.44 -11.05
C SER A 46 -1.19 -22.43 -10.85
N SER A 47 -2.43 -22.91 -10.73
CA SER A 47 -3.58 -22.03 -10.60
C SER A 47 -4.59 -22.48 -9.57
N PHE A 48 -5.24 -21.50 -8.95
CA PHE A 48 -6.33 -21.68 -8.02
C PHE A 48 -7.62 -21.11 -8.62
N LYS A 49 -8.67 -21.90 -8.63
CA LYS A 49 -9.98 -21.49 -9.16
C LYS A 49 -11.07 -21.39 -8.11
N TRP A 50 -10.79 -21.79 -6.87
CA TRP A 50 -11.77 -21.75 -5.79
C TRP A 50 -11.22 -21.23 -4.47
N LYS A 51 -12.12 -20.96 -3.52
CA LYS A 51 -11.86 -20.15 -2.31
C LYS A 51 -10.87 -20.79 -1.33
N TYR A 52 -10.23 -19.92 -0.56
CA TYR A 52 -9.31 -20.26 0.53
C TYR A 52 -8.06 -21.10 0.16
N PRO A 53 -7.41 -20.91 -1.02
CA PRO A 53 -6.20 -21.62 -1.44
C PRO A 53 -5.19 -21.92 -0.33
N LEU A 54 -4.71 -20.89 0.36
CA LEU A 54 -3.62 -20.93 1.31
C LEU A 54 -4.12 -20.42 2.67
N TRP A 55 -4.60 -21.33 3.51
CA TRP A 55 -5.21 -21.00 4.80
C TRP A 55 -4.45 -21.65 5.95
N TYR A 56 -4.02 -20.87 6.96
CA TYR A 56 -3.15 -21.34 8.05
C TYR A 56 -1.84 -21.99 7.57
N CYS A 57 -1.19 -21.40 6.56
CA CYS A 57 0.01 -21.96 5.95
C CYS A 57 1.31 -21.33 6.47
N SER A 58 2.45 -22.00 6.27
CA SER A 58 3.76 -21.38 6.45
C SER A 58 4.73 -21.82 5.35
N ASP A 59 5.75 -20.99 5.10
CA ASP A 59 6.87 -21.33 4.21
C ASP A 59 6.37 -21.67 2.79
N ILE A 60 5.72 -20.69 2.17
CA ILE A 60 5.09 -20.82 0.86
C ILE A 60 5.88 -20.03 -0.17
N SER A 61 6.24 -20.68 -1.26
CA SER A 61 6.77 -20.03 -2.47
C SER A 61 5.83 -20.29 -3.63
N ALA A 62 5.35 -19.24 -4.30
CA ALA A 62 4.56 -19.35 -5.50
C ALA A 62 5.17 -18.51 -6.63
N LYS A 63 5.38 -19.15 -7.78
CA LYS A 63 5.94 -18.52 -8.96
C LYS A 63 5.12 -18.84 -10.21
N ASP A 64 4.93 -17.85 -11.08
CA ASP A 64 4.19 -18.00 -12.34
C ASP A 64 2.76 -18.53 -12.10
N CYS A 65 2.15 -18.15 -10.97
CA CYS A 65 0.86 -18.68 -10.53
C CYS A 65 -0.30 -17.68 -10.75
N THR A 66 -1.51 -18.21 -10.84
CA THR A 66 -2.73 -17.40 -11.02
C THR A 66 -3.80 -17.74 -9.98
N TRP A 67 -4.33 -16.70 -9.33
CA TRP A 67 -5.55 -16.77 -8.53
C TRP A 67 -6.70 -16.18 -9.36
N PHE A 68 -7.54 -17.05 -9.92
CA PHE A 68 -8.71 -16.64 -10.70
C PHE A 68 -9.78 -15.99 -9.82
N ALA A 69 -10.76 -15.31 -10.45
CA ALA A 69 -11.77 -14.50 -9.76
C ALA A 69 -12.46 -15.18 -8.55
N MET A 70 -12.68 -16.50 -8.60
CA MET A 70 -13.33 -17.27 -7.53
C MET A 70 -12.38 -17.76 -6.43
N ALA A 71 -11.06 -17.65 -6.61
CA ALA A 71 -10.04 -17.91 -5.59
C ALA A 71 -9.96 -16.79 -4.54
N ARG A 72 -11.12 -16.31 -4.09
CA ARG A 72 -11.28 -15.24 -3.10
C ARG A 72 -10.87 -15.71 -1.73
N ALA A 73 -10.50 -14.74 -0.89
CA ALA A 73 -9.91 -14.97 0.42
C ALA A 73 -8.70 -15.90 0.29
N GLY A 74 -7.83 -15.56 -0.68
CA GLY A 74 -6.79 -16.41 -1.23
C GLY A 74 -5.81 -16.96 -0.20
N VAL A 75 -5.28 -16.04 0.60
CA VAL A 75 -4.15 -16.28 1.51
C VAL A 75 -4.43 -15.68 2.87
N TRP A 76 -4.61 -16.52 3.90
CA TRP A 76 -5.11 -16.10 5.22
C TRP A 76 -4.31 -16.77 6.35
N TYR A 77 -3.99 -15.99 7.39
CA TYR A 77 -3.28 -16.46 8.58
C TYR A 77 -1.99 -17.23 8.26
N ALA A 78 -1.25 -16.75 7.27
CA ALA A 78 -0.08 -17.45 6.73
C ALA A 78 1.21 -16.66 6.98
N ASN A 79 2.33 -17.37 7.08
CA ASN A 79 3.63 -16.79 7.45
C ASN A 79 4.74 -17.18 6.46
N ASN A 80 5.73 -16.30 6.25
CA ASN A 80 6.87 -16.53 5.35
C ASN A 80 6.41 -16.92 3.94
N ILE A 81 5.87 -15.94 3.21
CA ILE A 81 5.23 -16.12 1.91
C ILE A 81 6.03 -15.35 0.87
N ARG A 82 6.45 -16.04 -0.20
CA ARG A 82 7.11 -15.44 -1.37
C ARG A 82 6.25 -15.66 -2.59
N ILE A 83 5.87 -14.58 -3.26
CA ILE A 83 5.04 -14.60 -4.46
C ILE A 83 5.80 -13.84 -5.55
N GLU A 84 6.14 -14.53 -6.63
CA GLU A 84 6.90 -13.98 -7.75
C GLU A 84 6.18 -14.20 -9.08
N ASP A 85 6.15 -13.19 -9.94
CA ASP A 85 5.63 -13.33 -11.32
C ASP A 85 4.17 -13.87 -11.36
N CYS A 86 3.31 -13.39 -10.45
CA CYS A 86 1.95 -13.93 -10.27
C CYS A 86 0.86 -12.90 -10.58
N THR A 87 -0.31 -13.40 -10.97
CA THR A 87 -1.51 -12.58 -11.19
C THR A 87 -2.64 -12.97 -10.24
N PHE A 88 -3.25 -11.97 -9.61
CA PHE A 88 -4.44 -12.11 -8.77
C PHE A 88 -5.61 -11.38 -9.45
N GLU A 89 -6.51 -12.17 -10.03
CA GLU A 89 -7.83 -11.69 -10.45
C GLU A 89 -8.79 -11.61 -9.25
N ALA A 90 -8.58 -12.47 -8.24
CA ALA A 90 -9.40 -12.50 -7.04
C ALA A 90 -9.31 -11.18 -6.23
N PRO A 91 -10.44 -10.58 -5.80
CA PRO A 91 -10.48 -9.30 -5.07
C PRO A 91 -9.95 -9.30 -3.62
N LYS A 92 -9.81 -10.47 -2.99
CA LYS A 92 -9.53 -10.57 -1.54
C LYS A 92 -8.36 -11.51 -1.28
N ASN A 93 -7.19 -10.98 -0.95
CA ASN A 93 -5.97 -11.79 -0.73
C ASN A 93 -5.13 -11.25 0.42
N PHE A 94 -4.37 -12.11 1.10
CA PHE A 94 -3.50 -11.72 2.21
C PHE A 94 -4.26 -11.03 3.34
N ARG A 95 -4.75 -11.84 4.29
CA ARG A 95 -5.37 -11.36 5.52
C ARG A 95 -4.61 -11.91 6.71
N ARG A 96 -4.14 -11.02 7.59
CA ARG A 96 -3.44 -11.39 8.83
C ARG A 96 -2.25 -12.31 8.56
N CYS A 97 -1.47 -11.96 7.54
CA CYS A 97 -0.24 -12.66 7.18
C CYS A 97 0.98 -11.92 7.73
N ASN A 98 2.07 -12.65 7.97
CA ASN A 98 3.32 -12.06 8.41
C ASN A 98 4.47 -12.53 7.51
N ASP A 99 5.41 -11.62 7.21
CA ASP A 99 6.54 -11.87 6.31
C ASP A 99 6.06 -12.25 4.91
N VAL A 100 5.59 -11.23 4.18
CA VAL A 100 5.01 -11.36 2.84
C VAL A 100 5.90 -10.63 1.85
N THR A 101 6.49 -11.36 0.91
CA THR A 101 7.29 -10.80 -0.18
C THR A 101 6.54 -10.97 -1.50
N LEU A 102 6.31 -9.85 -2.19
CA LEU A 102 5.62 -9.78 -3.47
C LEU A 102 6.56 -9.15 -4.50
N ARG A 103 6.84 -9.87 -5.58
CA ARG A 103 7.72 -9.41 -6.67
C ARG A 103 7.07 -9.63 -8.03
N ASN A 104 6.98 -8.60 -8.86
CA ASN A 104 6.32 -8.69 -10.18
C ASN A 104 4.89 -9.26 -10.05
N VAL A 105 4.07 -8.64 -9.21
CA VAL A 105 2.71 -9.11 -8.93
C VAL A 105 1.68 -8.12 -9.45
N ASP A 106 0.68 -8.65 -10.16
CA ASP A 106 -0.47 -7.90 -10.64
C ASP A 106 -1.73 -8.26 -9.84
N PHE A 107 -2.16 -7.34 -8.97
CA PHE A 107 -3.49 -7.38 -8.35
C PHE A 107 -4.48 -6.63 -9.24
N VAL A 108 -5.10 -7.37 -10.17
CA VAL A 108 -6.12 -6.82 -11.08
C VAL A 108 -7.33 -6.31 -10.31
N ASN A 109 -7.67 -6.97 -9.21
CA ASN A 109 -8.63 -6.51 -8.22
C ASN A 109 -8.07 -6.68 -6.80
N ALA A 110 -7.96 -5.56 -6.07
CA ALA A 110 -7.31 -5.48 -4.77
C ALA A 110 -8.21 -5.01 -3.61
N GLU A 111 -9.55 -5.05 -3.77
CA GLU A 111 -10.55 -4.51 -2.80
C GLU A 111 -10.33 -4.87 -1.32
N GLU A 112 -9.92 -6.11 -1.00
CA GLU A 112 -9.60 -6.49 0.38
C GLU A 112 -8.27 -7.22 0.44
N THR A 113 -7.24 -6.56 -0.08
CA THR A 113 -5.92 -7.13 -0.21
C THR A 113 -4.91 -6.53 0.77
N LEU A 114 -4.10 -7.41 1.40
CA LEU A 114 -3.12 -7.07 2.44
C LEU A 114 -3.77 -6.38 3.65
N TRP A 115 -4.68 -7.05 4.34
CA TRP A 115 -5.29 -6.46 5.54
C TRP A 115 -4.69 -7.04 6.82
N ALA A 116 -4.26 -6.15 7.71
CA ALA A 116 -3.65 -6.49 9.00
C ALA A 116 -2.44 -7.43 8.86
N CYS A 117 -1.62 -7.20 7.83
CA CYS A 117 -0.38 -7.94 7.60
C CYS A 117 0.83 -7.21 8.21
N SER A 118 1.91 -7.94 8.49
CA SER A 118 3.16 -7.37 9.00
C SER A 118 4.36 -7.83 8.19
N ASN A 119 5.41 -7.01 8.11
CA ASN A 119 6.62 -7.28 7.34
C ASN A 119 6.30 -7.56 5.86
N VAL A 120 5.79 -6.54 5.18
CA VAL A 120 5.34 -6.63 3.78
C VAL A 120 6.35 -5.96 2.87
N MET A 121 6.93 -6.74 1.95
CA MET A 121 7.82 -6.24 0.90
C MET A 121 7.13 -6.34 -0.46
N MET A 122 7.09 -5.23 -1.19
CA MET A 122 6.54 -5.12 -2.54
C MET A 122 7.61 -4.58 -3.49
N ASN A 123 7.92 -5.31 -4.54
CA ASN A 123 8.83 -4.85 -5.60
C ASN A 123 8.17 -5.05 -6.96
N ASN A 124 8.01 -3.96 -7.72
CA ASN A 124 7.31 -3.98 -9.01
C ASN A 124 5.90 -4.60 -8.89
N VAL A 125 5.02 -3.94 -8.14
CA VAL A 125 3.65 -4.41 -7.91
C VAL A 125 2.67 -3.43 -8.56
N SER A 126 1.66 -3.96 -9.24
CA SER A 126 0.50 -3.20 -9.73
C SER A 126 -0.73 -3.60 -8.93
N ALA A 127 -1.50 -2.63 -8.46
CA ALA A 127 -2.72 -2.90 -7.72
C ALA A 127 -3.84 -1.91 -8.09
N ARG A 128 -5.03 -2.47 -8.30
CA ARG A 128 -6.26 -1.70 -8.46
C ARG A 128 -7.31 -2.15 -7.46
N GLY A 129 -7.66 -1.29 -6.51
CA GLY A 129 -8.68 -1.59 -5.50
C GLY A 129 -8.57 -0.69 -4.29
N ASP A 130 -9.65 -0.64 -3.52
CA ASP A 130 -9.74 0.19 -2.32
C ASP A 130 -9.09 -0.53 -1.12
N TYR A 131 -8.66 0.23 -0.11
CA TYR A 131 -8.13 -0.26 1.16
C TYR A 131 -6.94 -1.23 1.03
N LEU A 132 -6.15 -1.17 -0.04
CA LEU A 132 -4.92 -1.95 -0.14
C LEU A 132 -4.05 -1.68 1.10
N ALA A 133 -3.52 -2.71 1.74
CA ALA A 133 -2.60 -2.59 2.86
C ALA A 133 -3.20 -1.99 4.16
N MET A 134 -4.52 -2.06 4.36
CA MET A 134 -5.19 -1.55 5.56
C MET A 134 -4.66 -2.20 6.86
N ASN A 135 -4.38 -1.39 7.88
CA ASN A 135 -3.89 -1.80 9.21
C ASN A 135 -2.60 -2.65 9.18
N CYS A 136 -1.79 -2.51 8.14
CA CYS A 136 -0.52 -3.22 8.04
C CYS A 136 0.59 -2.55 8.86
N SER A 137 1.66 -3.31 9.15
CA SER A 137 2.88 -2.73 9.71
C SER A 137 4.12 -3.18 8.95
N ASP A 138 5.15 -2.32 8.98
CA ASP A 138 6.49 -2.64 8.47
C ASP A 138 6.45 -2.96 6.97
N ILE A 139 6.09 -1.94 6.20
CA ILE A 139 5.85 -2.02 4.76
C ILE A 139 7.02 -1.38 4.02
N LYS A 140 7.55 -2.10 3.03
CA LYS A 140 8.51 -1.56 2.06
C LYS A 140 7.99 -1.78 0.66
N ALA A 141 7.82 -0.71 -0.12
CA ALA A 141 7.39 -0.79 -1.50
C ALA A 141 8.36 -0.05 -2.43
N ASP A 142 8.74 -0.70 -3.52
CA ASP A 142 9.51 -0.07 -4.61
C ASP A 142 8.82 -0.34 -5.94
N ASN A 143 8.65 0.72 -6.75
CA ASN A 143 7.95 0.66 -8.04
C ASN A 143 6.52 0.09 -7.91
N LEU A 144 5.75 0.65 -6.97
CA LEU A 144 4.32 0.38 -6.80
C LEU A 144 3.50 1.27 -7.73
N ARG A 145 2.61 0.66 -8.52
CA ARG A 145 1.57 1.36 -9.30
C ARG A 145 0.22 1.07 -8.67
N LEU A 146 -0.41 2.10 -8.12
CA LEU A 146 -1.65 1.95 -7.35
C LEU A 146 -2.75 2.86 -7.88
N VAL A 147 -3.94 2.29 -8.07
CA VAL A 147 -5.19 3.01 -8.35
C VAL A 147 -6.30 2.51 -7.44
N GLY A 148 -6.81 3.35 -6.54
CA GLY A 148 -7.92 2.98 -5.65
C GLY A 148 -7.97 3.90 -4.44
N ASN A 149 -8.97 3.75 -3.57
CA ASN A 149 -9.21 4.65 -2.45
C ASN A 149 -8.73 4.06 -1.13
N TYR A 150 -8.41 4.92 -0.15
CA TYR A 150 -8.06 4.49 1.21
C TYR A 150 -6.85 3.52 1.35
N PRO A 151 -5.85 3.50 0.45
CA PRO A 151 -4.72 2.61 0.65
C PRO A 151 -3.93 3.02 1.88
N PHE A 152 -3.44 2.00 2.58
CA PHE A 152 -2.65 2.08 3.81
C PHE A 152 -3.41 2.66 5.01
N ASP A 153 -4.75 2.77 4.98
CA ASP A 153 -5.49 3.29 6.14
C ASP A 153 -5.15 2.52 7.44
N GLY A 154 -4.73 3.26 8.47
CA GLY A 154 -4.32 2.72 9.78
C GLY A 154 -2.98 1.99 9.80
N ALA A 155 -2.18 2.06 8.72
CA ALA A 155 -0.91 1.37 8.64
C ALA A 155 0.23 2.16 9.31
N ARG A 156 1.32 1.46 9.68
CA ARG A 156 2.50 2.07 10.30
C ARG A 156 3.82 1.54 9.78
N ASN A 157 4.88 2.34 9.90
CA ASN A 157 6.24 2.03 9.46
C ASN A 157 6.25 1.71 7.96
N ILE A 158 6.01 2.73 7.15
CA ILE A 158 5.81 2.61 5.71
C ILE A 158 6.96 3.31 4.97
N GLU A 159 7.65 2.58 4.11
CA GLU A 159 8.68 3.12 3.20
C GLU A 159 8.26 2.83 1.76
N ILE A 160 8.07 3.87 0.94
CA ILE A 160 7.69 3.72 -0.47
C ILE A 160 8.63 4.53 -1.36
N SER A 161 9.14 3.93 -2.43
CA SER A 161 10.05 4.58 -3.37
C SER A 161 9.64 4.34 -4.83
N ASN A 162 10.02 5.24 -5.74
CA ASN A 162 9.90 5.08 -7.19
C ASN A 162 8.47 4.73 -7.68
N SER A 163 7.45 5.27 -7.01
CA SER A 163 6.08 4.78 -7.10
C SER A 163 5.12 5.81 -7.68
N ARG A 164 3.97 5.32 -8.13
CA ARG A 164 2.87 6.14 -8.61
C ARG A 164 1.57 5.74 -7.91
N LEU A 165 1.04 6.64 -7.09
CA LEU A 165 -0.14 6.42 -6.27
C LEU A 165 -1.28 7.35 -6.75
N ILE A 166 -2.38 6.76 -7.22
CA ILE A 166 -3.61 7.49 -7.58
C ILE A 166 -4.69 7.02 -6.61
N SER A 167 -5.05 7.89 -5.68
CA SER A 167 -6.00 7.54 -4.64
C SER A 167 -6.70 8.76 -4.13
N LYS A 168 -7.98 8.66 -3.80
CA LYS A 168 -8.64 9.71 -3.04
C LYS A 168 -7.90 9.98 -1.72
N ASP A 169 -7.72 8.93 -0.91
CA ASP A 169 -7.31 9.05 0.50
C ASP A 169 -6.11 8.15 0.83
N CYS A 170 -4.92 8.54 0.41
CA CYS A 170 -3.71 7.74 0.68
C CYS A 170 -3.12 8.07 2.06
N PHE A 171 -2.73 7.07 2.84
CA PHE A 171 -2.11 7.22 4.17
C PHE A 171 -3.01 7.86 5.23
N TRP A 172 -4.29 7.52 5.26
CA TRP A 172 -5.17 7.97 6.33
C TRP A 172 -4.81 7.27 7.66
N ASN A 173 -4.85 7.97 8.81
CA ASN A 173 -4.56 7.41 10.15
C ASN A 173 -3.19 6.70 10.26
N CYS A 174 -2.17 7.15 9.54
CA CYS A 174 -0.89 6.46 9.47
C CYS A 174 0.13 6.99 10.49
N GLU A 175 1.11 6.14 10.81
CA GLU A 175 2.26 6.52 11.65
C GLU A 175 3.59 6.09 11.01
N ASN A 176 4.59 6.98 11.01
CA ASN A 176 5.93 6.73 10.46
C ASN A 176 5.88 6.36 8.97
N VAL A 177 5.55 7.34 8.14
CA VAL A 177 5.47 7.19 6.69
C VAL A 177 6.62 7.94 6.04
N THR A 178 7.36 7.28 5.15
CA THR A 178 8.31 7.94 4.27
C THR A 178 8.08 7.54 2.82
N VAL A 179 7.91 8.53 1.94
CA VAL A 179 7.73 8.32 0.50
C VAL A 179 8.81 9.09 -0.26
N ARG A 180 9.46 8.43 -1.22
CA ARG A 180 10.58 8.97 -1.99
C ARG A 180 10.38 8.86 -3.48
N ASP A 181 10.85 9.84 -4.24
CA ASP A 181 10.98 9.79 -5.70
C ASP A 181 9.69 9.33 -6.41
N SER A 182 8.55 9.81 -5.92
CA SER A 182 7.24 9.28 -6.28
C SER A 182 6.26 10.37 -6.72
N PHE A 183 5.26 9.94 -7.47
CA PHE A 183 4.11 10.78 -7.81
C PHE A 183 2.88 10.32 -7.03
N ILE A 184 2.18 11.28 -6.42
CA ILE A 184 0.95 11.05 -5.66
C ILE A 184 -0.11 12.02 -6.17
N ALA A 185 -1.30 11.51 -6.51
CA ALA A 185 -2.48 12.34 -6.81
C ALA A 185 -3.69 11.86 -6.00
N GLY A 186 -4.39 12.81 -5.36
CA GLY A 186 -5.54 12.51 -4.53
C GLY A 186 -6.31 13.70 -3.98
N GLU A 187 -7.03 13.48 -2.89
CA GLU A 187 -7.72 14.50 -2.11
C GLU A 187 -7.07 14.54 -0.71
N TYR A 188 -7.51 13.67 0.20
CA TYR A 188 -7.18 13.75 1.63
C TYR A 188 -5.89 13.00 1.99
N LEU A 189 -4.80 13.30 1.26
CA LEU A 189 -3.49 12.69 1.46
C LEU A 189 -3.00 12.86 2.91
N ALA A 190 -2.58 11.76 3.54
CA ALA A 190 -1.96 11.72 4.86
C ALA A 190 -2.81 12.23 6.03
N TRP A 191 -4.13 12.30 5.90
CA TRP A 191 -4.99 12.83 6.96
C TRP A 191 -4.84 12.08 8.30
N ASN A 192 -4.88 12.85 9.40
CA ASN A 192 -4.84 12.35 10.77
C ASN A 192 -3.62 11.44 11.06
N SER A 193 -2.48 11.78 10.46
CA SER A 193 -1.26 10.96 10.54
C SER A 193 -0.19 11.60 11.40
N ARG A 194 0.83 10.82 11.77
CA ARG A 194 1.99 11.29 12.52
C ARG A 194 3.30 10.82 11.89
N ASN A 195 4.32 11.67 11.92
CA ASN A 195 5.67 11.39 11.40
C ASN A 195 5.62 11.00 9.92
N VAL A 196 5.22 11.95 9.07
CA VAL A 196 5.07 11.75 7.63
C VAL A 196 6.15 12.54 6.91
N THR A 197 6.94 11.88 6.06
CA THR A 197 8.01 12.49 5.27
C THR A 197 7.81 12.19 3.79
N PHE A 198 7.85 13.22 2.95
CA PHE A 198 7.95 13.09 1.51
C PHE A 198 9.27 13.69 1.03
N GLU A 199 10.02 12.96 0.21
CA GLU A 199 11.29 13.39 -0.36
C GLU A 199 11.26 13.27 -1.88
N ASN A 200 11.65 14.31 -2.61
CA ASN A 200 11.69 14.32 -4.08
C ASN A 200 10.36 13.91 -4.74
N CYS A 201 9.22 14.23 -4.11
CA CYS A 201 7.91 13.81 -4.58
C CYS A 201 7.20 14.92 -5.35
N THR A 202 6.37 14.52 -6.31
CA THR A 202 5.35 15.40 -6.91
C THR A 202 3.99 15.01 -6.37
N ILE A 203 3.28 15.97 -5.78
CA ILE A 203 2.00 15.79 -5.10
C ILE A 203 0.95 16.67 -5.77
N GLU A 204 -0.18 16.07 -6.10
CA GLU A 204 -1.42 16.74 -6.46
C GLU A 204 -2.49 16.38 -5.43
N SER A 205 -3.14 17.37 -4.82
CA SER A 205 -4.10 17.09 -3.75
C SER A 205 -5.15 18.17 -3.47
N LEU A 206 -6.41 17.76 -3.34
CA LEU A 206 -7.45 18.59 -2.72
C LEU A 206 -7.49 18.36 -1.21
N GLN A 207 -7.17 19.38 -0.42
CA GLN A 207 -7.08 19.30 1.04
C GLN A 207 -6.08 18.24 1.50
N GLY A 208 -4.93 18.11 0.83
CA GLY A 208 -3.91 17.16 1.25
C GLY A 208 -3.14 17.63 2.48
N LEU A 209 -2.56 16.67 3.19
CA LEU A 209 -1.58 16.90 4.25
C LEU A 209 -2.16 17.65 5.45
N CYS A 210 -3.43 17.42 5.78
CA CYS A 210 -4.12 18.04 6.91
C CYS A 210 -4.09 17.13 8.16
N TYR A 211 -4.16 17.75 9.33
CA TYR A 211 -4.16 17.08 10.63
C TYR A 211 -2.94 16.18 10.87
N VAL A 212 -1.78 16.59 10.33
CA VAL A 212 -0.53 15.83 10.43
C VAL A 212 0.37 16.37 11.53
N ASP A 213 0.69 15.51 12.49
CA ASP A 213 1.69 15.78 13.53
C ASP A 213 3.08 15.39 13.01
N ASN A 214 4.01 16.33 12.98
CA ASN A 214 5.36 16.15 12.40
C ASN A 214 5.35 15.75 10.91
N LEU A 215 5.00 16.70 10.05
CA LEU A 215 5.04 16.58 8.60
C LEU A 215 6.31 17.21 8.02
N ALA A 216 7.06 16.44 7.23
CA ALA A 216 8.23 16.92 6.50
C ALA A 216 8.06 16.76 4.98
N LEU A 217 8.34 17.82 4.23
CA LEU A 217 8.49 17.76 2.77
C LEU A 217 9.90 18.24 2.42
N ARG A 218 10.62 17.46 1.61
CA ARG A 218 12.00 17.73 1.20
C ARG A 218 12.09 17.69 -0.31
N ASN A 219 12.49 18.80 -0.93
CA ASN A 219 12.62 18.89 -2.39
C ASN A 219 11.34 18.42 -3.13
N CYS A 220 10.17 18.81 -2.63
CA CYS A 220 8.90 18.37 -3.21
C CYS A 220 8.34 19.39 -4.20
N ARG A 221 7.41 18.95 -5.04
CA ARG A 221 6.58 19.81 -5.87
C ARG A 221 5.12 19.56 -5.51
N LEU A 222 4.39 20.61 -5.22
CA LEU A 222 2.93 20.58 -5.07
C LEU A 222 2.31 21.24 -6.30
N ILE A 223 1.43 20.52 -6.98
CA ILE A 223 0.78 20.96 -8.22
C ILE A 223 -0.72 20.79 -8.08
N ASN A 224 -1.51 21.80 -8.46
CA ASN A 224 -2.97 21.73 -8.29
C ASN A 224 -3.37 21.34 -6.85
N THR A 225 -2.68 21.92 -5.87
CA THR A 225 -2.84 21.58 -4.45
C THR A 225 -3.46 22.72 -3.67
N THR A 226 -4.68 22.49 -3.20
CA THR A 226 -5.51 23.48 -2.51
C THR A 226 -5.82 23.05 -1.09
N LEU A 227 -6.01 24.01 -0.19
CA LEU A 227 -6.44 23.84 1.20
C LEU A 227 -5.50 22.91 1.98
N ALA A 228 -4.22 22.95 1.66
CA ALA A 228 -3.23 22.07 2.26
C ALA A 228 -2.84 22.53 3.67
N PHE A 229 -2.35 21.55 4.45
CA PHE A 229 -1.68 21.75 5.74
C PHE A 229 -2.57 22.12 6.93
N GLU A 230 -3.89 22.02 6.81
CA GLU A 230 -4.80 22.39 7.90
C GLU A 230 -4.42 21.70 9.21
N TYR A 231 -4.23 22.51 10.26
CA TYR A 231 -3.82 22.10 11.60
C TYR A 231 -2.57 21.22 11.70
N SER A 232 -1.70 21.21 10.68
CA SER A 232 -0.50 20.39 10.68
C SER A 232 0.72 21.12 11.23
N ASN A 233 1.67 20.38 11.80
CA ASN A 233 3.00 20.88 12.15
C ASN A 233 3.95 20.58 10.98
N VAL A 234 4.36 21.62 10.24
CA VAL A 234 4.93 21.44 8.90
C VAL A 234 6.37 21.94 8.83
N ASP A 235 7.24 21.14 8.23
CA ASP A 235 8.57 21.55 7.77
C ASP A 235 8.69 21.20 6.29
N ALA A 236 8.41 22.17 5.42
CA ALA A 236 8.28 21.94 4.00
C ALA A 236 9.25 22.78 3.15
N ASP A 237 10.00 22.10 2.30
CA ASP A 237 10.80 22.65 1.21
C ASP A 237 10.19 22.25 -0.14
N ILE A 238 9.57 23.22 -0.81
CA ILE A 238 8.72 23.01 -2.00
C ILE A 238 9.24 23.89 -3.14
N HIS A 239 9.48 23.28 -4.30
CA HIS A 239 10.02 23.91 -5.51
C HIS A 239 8.92 24.05 -6.58
N SER A 240 7.82 24.67 -6.18
CA SER A 240 6.69 25.01 -7.05
C SER A 240 5.80 26.09 -6.41
N THR A 241 4.85 26.61 -7.20
CA THR A 241 3.74 27.41 -6.66
C THR A 241 2.69 26.50 -6.01
N ILE A 242 2.30 26.80 -4.79
CA ILE A 242 1.18 26.14 -4.08
C ILE A 242 -0.11 26.95 -4.35
N ASP A 243 -1.22 26.27 -4.62
CA ASP A 243 -2.48 26.99 -4.90
C ASP A 243 -3.11 27.55 -3.62
N SER A 244 -3.27 26.75 -2.57
CA SER A 244 -3.63 27.33 -1.27
C SER A 244 -3.13 26.58 -0.04
N VAL A 245 -2.76 27.38 0.95
CA VAL A 245 -2.36 26.95 2.29
C VAL A 245 -3.40 27.44 3.29
N PHE A 246 -3.87 26.55 4.16
CA PHE A 246 -4.99 26.83 5.04
C PHE A 246 -4.65 26.45 6.48
N ASN A 247 -4.56 27.43 7.38
CA ASN A 247 -4.44 27.27 8.84
C ASN A 247 -3.47 26.17 9.33
N PRO A 248 -2.19 26.13 8.91
CA PRO A 248 -1.20 25.26 9.55
C PRO A 248 -1.03 25.60 11.03
N SER A 249 -0.84 24.59 11.88
CA SER A 249 -0.69 24.76 13.33
C SER A 249 0.63 25.42 13.71
N SER A 250 1.72 25.04 13.02
CA SER A 250 3.06 25.62 13.22
C SER A 250 4.04 25.17 12.13
N GLY A 251 5.22 25.77 12.15
CA GLY A 251 6.39 25.31 11.41
C GLY A 251 6.79 26.23 10.27
N THR A 252 7.51 25.70 9.27
CA THR A 252 8.03 26.49 8.15
C THR A 252 7.56 25.90 6.82
N ILE A 253 7.02 26.77 5.96
CA ILE A 253 6.67 26.43 4.58
C ILE A 253 7.47 27.33 3.65
N ARG A 254 8.39 26.72 2.90
CA ARG A 254 9.14 27.34 1.82
C ARG A 254 8.55 26.90 0.47
N ALA A 255 8.27 27.86 -0.39
CA ALA A 255 7.69 27.62 -1.72
C ALA A 255 8.15 28.68 -2.74
N ASP A 256 8.00 28.45 -4.04
CA ASP A 256 8.27 29.51 -5.04
C ASP A 256 7.27 30.67 -4.85
N ALA A 257 6.00 30.32 -4.68
CA ALA A 257 4.87 31.22 -4.42
C ALA A 257 3.71 30.45 -3.77
N ILE A 258 2.79 31.18 -3.12
CA ILE A 258 1.53 30.65 -2.59
C ILE A 258 0.42 31.57 -3.11
N LYS A 259 -0.56 31.05 -3.86
CA LYS A 259 -1.61 31.91 -4.45
C LYS A 259 -2.59 32.41 -3.40
N GLU A 260 -3.05 31.53 -2.52
CA GLU A 260 -3.94 31.88 -1.42
C GLU A 260 -3.40 31.35 -0.09
N LEU A 261 -3.29 32.24 0.90
CA LEU A 261 -2.81 31.93 2.23
C LEU A 261 -3.86 32.36 3.25
N THR A 262 -4.41 31.39 3.98
CA THR A 262 -5.33 31.66 5.10
C THR A 262 -4.65 31.32 6.42
N LEU A 263 -4.55 32.31 7.29
CA LEU A 263 -4.08 32.20 8.68
C LEU A 263 -5.08 32.90 9.60
N ASP A 264 -6.10 32.15 10.05
CA ASP A 264 -7.13 32.67 10.94
C ASP A 264 -6.65 32.66 12.41
N PRO A 265 -6.39 33.83 13.02
CA PRO A 265 -5.90 33.93 14.40
C PRO A 265 -6.93 33.46 15.45
N THR A 266 -8.18 33.24 15.07
CA THR A 266 -9.20 32.64 15.95
C THR A 266 -9.10 31.11 15.99
N LYS A 267 -8.36 30.50 15.06
CA LYS A 267 -8.21 29.05 14.89
C LYS A 267 -6.81 28.55 15.22
N ILE A 268 -5.78 29.33 14.87
CA ILE A 268 -4.36 29.01 15.08
C ILE A 268 -3.63 30.21 15.70
N ASP A 269 -2.36 30.01 16.08
CA ASP A 269 -1.43 31.11 16.39
C ASP A 269 -0.54 31.38 15.17
N PRO A 270 -0.79 32.45 14.38
CA PRO A 270 -0.02 32.72 13.16
C PRO A 270 1.47 32.94 13.41
N ASN A 271 1.89 33.32 14.61
CA ASN A 271 3.31 33.55 14.93
C ASN A 271 4.12 32.26 14.98
N LYS A 272 3.45 31.09 15.06
CA LYS A 272 4.10 29.79 15.01
C LYS A 272 4.36 29.30 13.59
N VAL A 273 3.90 30.03 12.58
CA VAL A 273 4.01 29.67 11.16
C VAL A 273 4.95 30.65 10.47
N THR A 274 5.99 30.12 9.84
CA THR A 274 6.93 30.88 9.02
C THR A 274 6.70 30.56 7.55
N ILE A 275 6.34 31.56 6.75
CA ILE A 275 6.16 31.42 5.30
C ILE A 275 7.33 32.11 4.59
N ILE A 276 7.97 31.40 3.67
CA ILE A 276 9.10 31.92 2.88
C ILE A 276 8.85 31.66 1.41
N THR A 277 8.66 32.72 0.63
CA THR A 277 8.46 32.63 -0.82
C THR A 277 9.62 33.28 -1.58
N GLU A 278 10.04 32.67 -2.70
CA GLU A 278 11.17 33.16 -3.49
C GLU A 278 10.80 34.34 -4.41
N ASN A 279 9.56 34.38 -4.89
CA ASN A 279 9.05 35.48 -5.71
C ASN A 279 8.11 36.35 -4.87
N LYS A 280 8.58 37.53 -4.46
CA LYS A 280 7.73 38.62 -3.95
C LYS A 280 7.50 39.66 -5.04
#